data_AF-A0AB74KCE6-F1
#
_entry.id   AF-A0AB74KCE6-F1
#
_cell.length_a   1.000
_cell.length_b   1.000
_cell.length_c   1.000
_cell.angle_alpha   90.00
_cell.angle_beta   90.00
_cell.angle_gamma   90.00
#
_symmetry.space_group_name_H-M   'P 1'
#
loop_
_entity.id
_entity.type
_entity.pdbx_description
1 polymer ?
#
loop_
_entity_poly.entity_id
_entity_poly.type
_entity_poly.pdbx_seq_one_letter_code
_entity_poly.pdbx_strand_id
1 'polypeptide(L)'
;MGRLSNIPIEELNNRIDGLSISNGLIENWAKTFVATPQRIFQPNTIEDVEYIIEAAFRQQIRVKPVGVWHSPSDLSCSDEWMIRMHKLAGVINVDTTNRQVTVYSGTLLREINEKLEENNLAMPILGSISDQTIAGCLATATHGSGIQYRSMSSYVRSLSLLLSNGDIVECSDTSHSDLFNATLCSLGATGVILTITLSVDEKFNLHEIVMPLSFDDYMSSEAEWLERWYTAPFVKAFWVPQANGISLSQSYKSFSDVFSTGNTLGGFLFSLVLQPLLLVKKYIPMIAPLISNLAWRYLFGSYSQRVDKSFNVFNMDCGLLQYTTEWSVPLSKGYKCLLELNEWLKYENDVDFPLEIRVAKSDDIFLSPANKITPYGQESHYLWIGVIKYKPYNCKVRYRKTFRKFEDILRKYNGRAHWAKHSTQTPQEVGEKYPLLNKYLDVIKTYDEEGMFINPFVERHLISEKNDNNSRDFKSYQVESHGF
;
A
#
# COMPACT_ATOMS: atom_id res chain seq x y z
N MET A 1 17.64 -28.54 -10.34
CA MET A 1 19.05 -28.18 -10.66
C MET A 1 19.01 -27.33 -11.92
N GLY A 2 19.06 -26.02 -11.74
CA GLY A 2 18.80 -25.05 -12.80
C GLY A 2 19.90 -24.95 -13.85
N ARG A 3 19.56 -24.27 -14.95
CA ARG A 3 20.42 -24.01 -16.12
C ARG A 3 21.78 -23.39 -15.77
N LEU A 4 21.86 -22.68 -14.64
CA LEU A 4 23.06 -21.94 -14.21
C LEU A 4 24.01 -22.75 -13.33
N SER A 5 23.64 -23.96 -12.91
CA SER A 5 24.42 -24.85 -12.02
C SER A 5 25.87 -25.10 -12.48
N ASN A 6 26.12 -25.07 -13.79
CA ASN A 6 27.45 -25.31 -14.38
C ASN A 6 28.39 -24.09 -14.35
N ILE A 7 27.89 -22.89 -14.07
CA ILE A 7 28.71 -21.68 -13.99
C ILE A 7 29.45 -21.69 -12.64
N PRO A 8 30.79 -21.56 -12.58
CA PRO A 8 31.52 -21.46 -11.31
C PRO A 8 31.07 -20.27 -10.46
N ILE A 9 31.08 -20.41 -9.13
CA ILE A 9 30.61 -19.35 -8.22
C ILE A 9 31.41 -18.04 -8.36
N GLU A 10 32.70 -18.12 -8.68
CA GLU A 10 33.54 -16.94 -8.93
C GLU A 10 33.09 -16.16 -10.18
N GLU A 11 32.77 -16.87 -11.25
CA GLU A 11 32.23 -16.26 -12.48
C GLU A 11 30.86 -15.64 -12.21
N LEU A 12 30.01 -16.33 -11.45
CA LEU A 12 28.69 -15.84 -11.08
C LEU A 12 28.79 -14.56 -10.22
N ASN A 13 29.68 -14.54 -9.23
CA ASN A 13 29.95 -13.37 -8.40
C ASN A 13 30.43 -12.18 -9.24
N ASN A 14 31.37 -12.42 -10.17
CA ASN A 14 31.84 -11.37 -11.08
C ASN A 14 30.70 -10.77 -11.93
N ARG A 15 29.74 -11.60 -12.38
CA ARG A 15 28.58 -11.15 -13.15
C ARG A 15 27.65 -10.26 -12.30
N ILE A 16 27.39 -10.62 -11.06
CA ILE A 16 26.46 -9.87 -10.18
C ILE A 16 27.11 -8.65 -9.52
N ASP A 17 28.44 -8.56 -9.45
CA ASP A 17 29.16 -7.41 -8.90
C ASP A 17 28.85 -6.13 -9.68
N GLY A 18 28.76 -6.21 -11.01
CA GLY A 18 28.38 -5.07 -11.86
C GLY A 18 26.92 -4.62 -11.71
N LEU A 19 26.06 -5.45 -11.12
CA LEU A 19 24.64 -5.15 -10.87
C LEU A 19 24.42 -4.51 -9.50
N SER A 20 25.41 -4.59 -8.61
CA SER A 20 25.33 -4.07 -7.26
C SER A 20 25.53 -2.55 -7.25
N ILE A 21 24.65 -1.83 -6.58
CA ILE A 21 24.88 -0.41 -6.28
C ILE A 21 25.60 -0.28 -4.95
N SER A 22 26.73 0.43 -4.93
CA SER A 22 27.45 0.72 -3.70
C SER A 22 26.78 1.88 -2.95
N ASN A 23 26.18 1.57 -1.80
CA ASN A 23 26.12 2.35 -0.56
C ASN A 23 25.13 1.64 0.37
N GLY A 24 25.64 1.09 1.49
CA GLY A 24 24.91 0.21 2.41
C GLY A 24 23.81 0.88 3.24
N LEU A 25 23.18 1.94 2.74
CA LEU A 25 22.06 2.61 3.40
C LEU A 25 21.01 3.01 2.36
N ILE A 26 19.81 2.48 2.51
CA ILE A 26 18.63 2.84 1.71
C ILE A 26 17.48 3.23 2.64
N GLU A 27 16.74 4.27 2.26
CA GLU A 27 15.57 4.75 3.01
C GLU A 27 14.30 4.64 2.18
N ASN A 28 13.16 4.48 2.85
CA ASN A 28 11.86 4.50 2.20
C ASN A 28 11.40 5.93 1.87
N TRP A 29 10.35 6.07 1.05
CA TRP A 29 9.80 7.38 0.64
C TRP A 29 9.53 8.31 1.83
N ALA A 30 8.94 7.77 2.91
CA ALA A 30 8.57 8.55 4.09
C ALA A 30 9.76 8.91 5.01
N LYS A 31 10.97 8.37 4.74
CA LYS A 31 12.16 8.46 5.60
C LYS A 31 11.86 8.02 7.04
N THR A 32 11.07 6.96 7.18
CA THR A 32 10.67 6.38 8.46
C THR A 32 11.47 5.14 8.80
N PHE A 33 11.98 4.45 7.78
CA PHE A 33 12.81 3.26 7.91
C PHE A 33 14.03 3.37 7.00
N VAL A 34 15.12 2.81 7.50
CA VAL A 34 16.42 2.78 6.84
C VAL A 34 16.93 1.35 6.95
N ALA A 35 17.32 0.74 5.83
CA ALA A 35 17.90 -0.60 5.80
C ALA A 35 19.37 -0.55 5.41
N THR A 36 20.14 -1.47 5.97
CA THR A 36 21.59 -1.62 5.74
C THR A 36 21.93 -3.02 5.22
N PRO A 37 21.42 -3.41 4.04
CA PRO A 37 21.68 -4.73 3.46
C PRO A 37 23.16 -4.90 3.11
N GLN A 38 23.67 -6.13 3.19
CA GLN A 38 25.01 -6.50 2.71
C GLN A 38 25.23 -6.08 1.25
N ARG A 39 24.23 -6.30 0.38
CA ARG A 39 24.28 -5.94 -1.04
C ARG A 39 22.92 -5.49 -1.56
N ILE A 40 22.93 -4.52 -2.48
CA ILE A 40 21.74 -4.03 -3.18
C ILE A 40 21.97 -4.17 -4.67
N PHE A 41 21.15 -4.94 -5.35
CA PHE A 41 21.21 -5.14 -6.80
C PHE A 41 20.17 -4.30 -7.54
N GLN A 42 20.48 -3.93 -8.78
CA GLN A 42 19.56 -3.27 -9.70
C GLN A 42 19.58 -3.99 -11.07
N PRO A 43 18.94 -5.17 -11.18
CA PRO A 43 18.90 -5.92 -12.43
C PRO A 43 18.09 -5.16 -13.50
N ASN A 44 18.52 -5.28 -14.75
CA ASN A 44 17.83 -4.69 -15.90
C ASN A 44 17.17 -5.76 -16.79
N THR A 45 17.61 -7.02 -16.68
CA THR A 45 17.11 -8.16 -17.45
C THR A 45 16.66 -9.29 -16.53
N ILE A 46 15.88 -10.23 -17.04
CA ILE A 46 15.49 -11.44 -16.29
C ILE A 46 16.74 -12.27 -15.93
N GLU A 47 17.68 -12.38 -16.88
CA GLU A 47 18.93 -13.13 -16.70
C GLU A 47 19.77 -12.57 -15.53
N ASP A 48 19.79 -11.23 -15.36
CA ASP A 48 20.41 -10.59 -14.19
C ASP A 48 19.79 -11.09 -12.88
N VAL A 49 18.46 -11.20 -12.83
CA VAL A 49 17.75 -11.70 -11.64
C VAL A 49 18.10 -13.17 -11.40
N GLU A 50 18.13 -14.00 -12.45
CA GLU A 50 18.51 -15.40 -12.37
C GLU A 50 19.93 -15.58 -11.80
N TYR A 51 20.90 -14.77 -12.25
CA TYR A 51 22.25 -14.81 -11.70
C TYR A 51 22.30 -14.44 -10.21
N ILE A 52 21.54 -13.43 -9.78
CA ILE A 52 21.49 -13.01 -8.38
C ILE A 52 20.87 -14.11 -7.51
N ILE A 53 19.75 -14.71 -7.94
CA ILE A 53 19.07 -15.75 -7.18
C ILE A 53 19.91 -17.03 -7.10
N GLU A 54 20.54 -17.46 -8.20
CA GLU A 54 21.45 -18.60 -8.18
C GLU A 54 22.64 -18.36 -7.24
N ALA A 55 23.20 -17.15 -7.23
CA ALA A 55 24.33 -16.81 -6.37
C ALA A 55 23.92 -16.81 -4.90
N ALA A 56 22.74 -16.26 -4.59
CA ALA A 56 22.17 -16.25 -3.25
C ALA A 56 21.85 -17.67 -2.77
N PHE A 57 21.28 -18.51 -3.64
CA PHE A 57 20.98 -19.91 -3.35
C PHE A 57 22.23 -20.67 -2.88
N ARG A 58 23.31 -20.60 -3.67
CA ARG A 58 24.57 -21.31 -3.37
C ARG A 58 25.28 -20.79 -2.13
N GLN A 59 25.08 -19.52 -1.81
CA GLN A 59 25.68 -18.88 -0.63
C GLN A 59 24.77 -18.94 0.60
N GLN A 60 23.57 -19.52 0.47
CA GLN A 60 22.54 -19.58 1.52
C GLN A 60 22.19 -18.18 2.06
N ILE A 61 22.05 -17.23 1.13
CA ILE A 61 21.74 -15.83 1.43
C ILE A 61 20.27 -15.56 1.17
N ARG A 62 19.60 -14.91 2.12
CA ARG A 62 18.23 -14.40 2.00
C ARG A 62 18.19 -13.16 1.11
N VAL A 63 17.15 -13.09 0.29
CA VAL A 63 16.98 -12.07 -0.73
C VAL A 63 15.62 -11.39 -0.58
N LYS A 64 15.60 -10.06 -0.54
CA LYS A 64 14.38 -9.28 -0.57
C LYS A 64 14.20 -8.56 -1.92
N PRO A 65 13.27 -9.00 -2.78
CA PRO A 65 12.85 -8.18 -3.92
C PRO A 65 12.05 -6.96 -3.44
N VAL A 66 12.40 -5.78 -3.97
CA VAL A 66 11.86 -4.48 -3.58
C VAL A 66 11.59 -3.64 -4.83
N GLY A 67 10.47 -2.93 -4.85
CA GLY A 67 10.21 -1.90 -5.86
C GLY A 67 10.99 -0.61 -5.59
N VAL A 68 10.27 0.51 -5.50
CA VAL A 68 10.83 1.83 -5.12
C VAL A 68 10.86 2.08 -3.60
N TRP A 69 10.37 1.14 -2.79
CA TRP A 69 10.18 1.27 -1.34
C TRP A 69 9.38 2.52 -0.91
N HIS A 70 8.19 2.66 -1.50
CA HIS A 70 7.26 3.73 -1.13
C HIS A 70 6.53 3.45 0.20
N SER A 71 6.43 2.19 0.62
CA SER A 71 5.72 1.78 1.83
C SER A 71 6.30 2.47 3.07
N PRO A 72 5.48 3.14 3.91
CA PRO A 72 5.90 3.72 5.19
C PRO A 72 6.09 2.67 6.30
N SER A 73 6.41 1.43 5.94
CA SER A 73 6.67 0.29 6.83
C SER A 73 8.08 -0.30 6.58
N ASP A 74 8.51 -1.16 7.50
CA ASP A 74 9.76 -1.93 7.42
C ASP A 74 9.64 -3.18 6.55
N LEU A 75 8.55 -3.32 5.76
CA LEU A 75 8.30 -4.49 4.92
C LEU A 75 9.46 -4.83 3.98
N SER A 76 10.12 -3.82 3.43
CA SER A 76 11.23 -3.99 2.49
C SER A 76 12.59 -4.16 3.17
N CYS A 77 12.68 -3.99 4.50
CA CYS A 77 13.98 -4.04 5.16
C CYS A 77 14.55 -5.47 5.17
N SER A 78 15.85 -5.56 4.92
CA SER A 78 16.64 -6.79 5.00
C SER A 78 18.07 -6.43 5.39
N ASP A 79 18.75 -7.31 6.14
CA ASP A 79 20.18 -7.18 6.46
C ASP A 79 21.06 -7.87 5.42
N GLU A 80 20.50 -8.81 4.65
CA GLU A 80 21.22 -9.61 3.67
C GLU A 80 21.14 -8.96 2.28
N TRP A 81 20.63 -9.64 1.25
CA TRP A 81 20.58 -9.09 -0.10
C TRP A 81 19.23 -8.44 -0.40
N MET A 82 19.26 -7.33 -1.13
CA MET A 82 18.07 -6.66 -1.67
C MET A 82 18.16 -6.55 -3.19
N ILE A 83 17.05 -6.80 -3.90
CA ILE A 83 16.97 -6.63 -5.35
C ILE A 83 15.97 -5.53 -5.66
N ARG A 84 16.44 -4.39 -6.19
CA ARG A 84 15.58 -3.28 -6.60
C ARG A 84 15.09 -3.47 -8.03
N MET A 85 13.87 -3.99 -8.16
CA MET A 85 13.27 -4.40 -9.43
C MET A 85 12.92 -3.25 -10.38
N HIS A 86 12.95 -1.99 -9.93
CA HIS A 86 12.51 -0.82 -10.72
C HIS A 86 13.21 -0.60 -12.08
N LYS A 87 14.34 -1.26 -12.37
CA LYS A 87 14.97 -1.20 -13.69
C LYS A 87 14.57 -2.36 -14.61
N LEU A 88 14.05 -3.47 -14.07
CA LEU A 88 13.29 -4.45 -14.84
C LEU A 88 11.86 -3.90 -15.01
N ALA A 89 11.72 -2.93 -15.90
CA ALA A 89 10.52 -2.13 -16.10
C ALA A 89 10.21 -1.95 -17.59
N GLY A 90 8.94 -1.77 -17.90
CA GLY A 90 8.45 -1.55 -19.26
C GLY A 90 7.20 -2.36 -19.57
N VAL A 91 6.42 -1.86 -20.52
CA VAL A 91 5.24 -2.56 -21.04
C VAL A 91 5.68 -3.51 -22.15
N ILE A 92 5.38 -4.79 -21.96
CA ILE A 92 5.74 -5.87 -22.88
C ILE A 92 4.71 -5.96 -24.01
N ASN A 93 3.42 -5.93 -23.65
CA ASN A 93 2.32 -6.07 -24.60
C ASN A 93 1.08 -5.32 -24.12
N VAL A 94 0.31 -4.75 -25.06
CA VAL A 94 -1.03 -4.19 -24.82
C VAL A 94 -1.99 -4.88 -25.79
N ASP A 95 -2.84 -5.75 -25.27
CA ASP A 95 -3.88 -6.42 -26.03
C ASP A 95 -5.19 -5.62 -25.90
N THR A 96 -5.48 -4.81 -26.91
CA THR A 96 -6.71 -4.00 -26.98
C THR A 96 -7.96 -4.84 -27.23
N THR A 97 -7.82 -6.04 -27.80
CA THR A 97 -8.95 -6.92 -28.11
C THR A 97 -9.46 -7.59 -26.84
N ASN A 98 -8.54 -8.16 -26.04
CA ASN A 98 -8.89 -8.79 -24.77
C ASN A 98 -8.87 -7.82 -23.57
N ARG A 99 -8.49 -6.56 -23.81
CA ARG A 99 -8.28 -5.51 -22.78
C ARG A 99 -7.36 -6.00 -21.67
N GLN A 100 -6.15 -6.35 -22.06
CA GLN A 100 -5.10 -6.79 -21.14
C GLN A 100 -3.79 -6.06 -21.40
N VAL A 101 -2.98 -5.90 -20.36
CA VAL A 101 -1.63 -5.37 -20.46
C VAL A 101 -0.66 -6.28 -19.73
N THR A 102 0.45 -6.60 -20.39
CA THR A 102 1.56 -7.37 -19.82
C THR A 102 2.75 -6.44 -19.62
N VAL A 103 3.30 -6.44 -18.41
CA VAL A 103 4.37 -5.52 -17.99
C VAL A 103 5.43 -6.26 -17.19
N TYR A 104 6.64 -5.71 -17.15
CA TYR A 104 7.64 -6.12 -16.16
C TYR A 104 7.25 -5.66 -14.75
N SER A 105 7.65 -6.41 -13.73
CA SER A 105 7.26 -6.22 -12.33
C SER A 105 7.68 -4.87 -11.73
N GLY A 106 8.79 -4.31 -12.21
CA GLY A 106 9.33 -3.03 -11.80
C GLY A 106 8.65 -1.81 -12.43
N THR A 107 7.74 -2.00 -13.38
CA THR A 107 7.07 -0.90 -14.09
C THR A 107 6.25 -0.04 -13.12
N LEU A 108 6.40 1.28 -13.19
CA LEU A 108 5.63 2.20 -12.35
C LEU A 108 4.20 2.32 -12.85
N LEU A 109 3.23 2.48 -11.94
CA LEU A 109 1.83 2.67 -12.32
C LEU A 109 1.64 3.88 -13.25
N ARG A 110 2.40 4.96 -13.08
CA ARG A 110 2.33 6.13 -14.00
C ARG A 110 2.68 5.77 -15.44
N GLU A 111 3.69 4.91 -15.63
CA GLU A 111 4.13 4.46 -16.96
C GLU A 111 3.10 3.50 -17.58
N ILE A 112 2.46 2.66 -16.76
CA ILE A 112 1.34 1.82 -17.20
C ILE A 112 0.16 2.69 -17.63
N ASN A 113 -0.22 3.68 -16.82
CA ASN A 113 -1.34 4.58 -17.12
C ASN A 113 -1.13 5.34 -18.43
N GLU A 114 0.08 5.90 -18.63
CA GLU A 114 0.46 6.56 -19.88
C GLU A 114 0.34 5.61 -21.07
N LYS A 115 0.84 4.38 -20.94
CA LYS A 115 0.80 3.42 -22.05
C LYS A 115 -0.61 2.93 -22.37
N LEU A 116 -1.47 2.76 -21.37
CA LEU A 116 -2.87 2.39 -21.57
C LEU A 116 -3.65 3.52 -22.25
N GLU A 117 -3.41 4.76 -21.81
CA GLU A 117 -4.03 5.97 -22.37
C GLU A 117 -3.74 6.11 -23.88
N GLU A 118 -2.51 5.83 -24.33
CA GLU A 118 -2.12 5.79 -25.74
C GLU A 118 -2.91 4.76 -26.56
N ASN A 119 -3.41 3.70 -25.91
CA ASN A 119 -4.09 2.57 -26.54
C ASN A 119 -5.61 2.58 -26.28
N ASN A 120 -6.19 3.71 -25.83
CA ASN A 120 -7.60 3.84 -25.48
C ASN A 120 -8.08 2.88 -24.38
N LEU A 121 -7.20 2.57 -23.44
CA LEU A 121 -7.48 1.76 -22.26
C LEU A 121 -7.19 2.55 -20.98
N ALA A 122 -7.64 2.04 -19.83
CA ALA A 122 -7.35 2.61 -18.51
C ALA A 122 -7.32 1.54 -17.42
N MET A 123 -6.56 1.79 -16.36
CA MET A 123 -6.66 0.96 -15.15
C MET A 123 -8.08 1.08 -14.55
N PRO A 124 -8.72 -0.03 -14.16
CA PRO A 124 -10.10 0.00 -13.65
C PRO A 124 -10.20 0.66 -12.29
N ILE A 125 -9.14 0.54 -11.47
CA ILE A 125 -9.00 1.13 -10.15
C ILE A 125 -7.50 1.35 -9.86
N LEU A 126 -7.18 2.40 -9.10
CA LEU A 126 -5.82 2.72 -8.65
C LEU A 126 -5.81 3.07 -7.16
N GLY A 127 -4.66 2.87 -6.52
CA GLY A 127 -4.35 3.56 -5.27
C GLY A 127 -4.08 5.06 -5.48
N SER A 128 -3.87 5.78 -4.38
CA SER A 128 -3.69 7.24 -4.41
C SER A 128 -2.36 7.71 -5.02
N ILE A 129 -1.42 6.80 -5.31
CA ILE A 129 -0.05 7.12 -5.74
C ILE A 129 0.34 6.25 -6.93
N SER A 130 0.80 6.87 -8.02
CA SER A 130 1.27 6.16 -9.22
C SER A 130 2.80 6.03 -9.34
N ASP A 131 3.56 6.61 -8.40
CA ASP A 131 5.01 6.40 -8.26
C ASP A 131 5.35 5.10 -7.52
N GLN A 132 4.51 4.07 -7.68
CA GLN A 132 4.69 2.75 -7.11
C GLN A 132 4.88 1.73 -8.24
N THR A 133 5.78 0.77 -8.05
CA THR A 133 5.91 -0.37 -8.96
C THR A 133 4.68 -1.25 -8.87
N ILE A 134 4.19 -1.78 -9.99
CA ILE A 134 3.03 -2.67 -10.01
C ILE A 134 3.18 -3.88 -9.07
N ALA A 135 4.34 -4.53 -9.03
CA ALA A 135 4.57 -5.66 -8.14
C ALA A 135 4.53 -5.28 -6.65
N GLY A 136 4.99 -4.08 -6.30
CA GLY A 136 4.87 -3.55 -4.93
C GLY A 136 3.41 -3.31 -4.52
N CYS A 137 2.57 -2.85 -5.46
CA CYS A 137 1.14 -2.71 -5.24
C CYS A 137 0.46 -4.07 -5.02
N LEU A 138 0.82 -5.07 -5.82
CA LEU A 138 0.32 -6.44 -5.65
C LEU A 138 0.76 -7.02 -4.30
N ALA A 139 2.05 -6.93 -3.99
CA ALA A 139 2.63 -7.52 -2.78
C ALA A 139 1.94 -7.05 -1.49
N THR A 140 1.29 -5.88 -1.50
CA THR A 140 0.62 -5.30 -0.33
C THR A 140 -0.90 -5.18 -0.47
N ALA A 141 -1.48 -5.78 -1.51
CA ALA A 141 -2.91 -5.71 -1.84
C ALA A 141 -3.45 -4.26 -1.92
N THR A 142 -2.70 -3.37 -2.58
CA THR A 142 -3.11 -1.97 -2.79
C THR A 142 -4.52 -1.90 -3.35
N HIS A 143 -5.32 -0.98 -2.81
CA HIS A 143 -6.71 -0.76 -3.21
C HIS A 143 -6.97 0.72 -3.51
N GLY A 144 -8.03 0.97 -4.26
CA GLY A 144 -8.59 2.31 -4.47
C GLY A 144 -9.86 2.54 -3.67
N SER A 145 -10.66 3.50 -4.14
CA SER A 145 -11.94 3.91 -3.53
C SER A 145 -13.09 3.58 -4.48
N GLY A 146 -13.80 2.49 -4.26
CA GLY A 146 -14.92 2.10 -5.11
C GLY A 146 -15.67 0.91 -4.54
N ILE A 147 -16.96 1.08 -4.26
CA ILE A 147 -17.74 0.04 -3.57
C ILE A 147 -17.89 -1.25 -4.38
N GLN A 148 -17.84 -1.15 -5.71
CA GLN A 148 -17.90 -2.33 -6.59
C GLN A 148 -16.52 -2.93 -6.91
N TYR A 149 -15.44 -2.24 -6.53
CA TYR A 149 -14.07 -2.53 -6.93
C TYR A 149 -13.31 -3.20 -5.80
N ARG A 150 -12.52 -4.22 -6.14
CA ARG A 150 -11.64 -4.93 -5.21
C ARG A 150 -10.25 -4.28 -5.16
N SER A 151 -9.31 -4.91 -4.46
CA SER A 151 -7.89 -4.60 -4.56
C SER A 151 -7.40 -4.69 -6.00
N MET A 152 -6.34 -3.94 -6.34
CA MET A 152 -5.72 -3.95 -7.67
C MET A 152 -5.27 -5.37 -8.05
N SER A 153 -4.86 -6.17 -7.07
CA SER A 153 -4.47 -7.55 -7.26
C SER A 153 -5.55 -8.46 -7.84
N SER A 154 -6.83 -8.12 -7.66
CA SER A 154 -7.96 -8.88 -8.20
C SER A 154 -8.08 -8.80 -9.73
N TYR A 155 -7.34 -7.90 -10.38
CA TYR A 155 -7.36 -7.70 -11.83
C TYR A 155 -6.20 -8.39 -12.55
N VAL A 156 -5.31 -9.06 -11.82
CA VAL A 156 -4.23 -9.87 -12.40
C VAL A 156 -4.80 -11.14 -13.01
N ARG A 157 -4.33 -11.50 -14.21
CA ARG A 157 -4.72 -12.72 -14.94
C ARG A 157 -3.66 -13.80 -14.89
N SER A 158 -2.40 -13.38 -15.00
CA SER A 158 -1.26 -14.27 -14.86
C SER A 158 -0.04 -13.48 -14.42
N LEU A 159 0.94 -14.20 -13.89
CA LEU A 159 2.25 -13.67 -13.53
C LEU A 159 3.32 -14.74 -13.69
N SER A 160 4.56 -14.30 -13.91
CA SER A 160 5.75 -15.14 -13.90
C SER A 160 6.59 -14.88 -12.66
N LEU A 161 7.11 -15.95 -12.08
CA LEU A 161 7.92 -15.92 -10.86
C LEU A 161 9.24 -16.63 -11.11
N LEU A 162 10.33 -16.03 -10.68
CA LEU A 162 11.57 -16.76 -10.42
C LEU A 162 11.55 -17.27 -8.97
N LEU A 163 11.64 -18.58 -8.82
CA LEU A 163 11.64 -19.28 -7.53
C LEU A 163 13.06 -19.46 -6.99
N SER A 164 13.20 -19.86 -5.72
CA SER A 164 14.51 -20.00 -5.07
C SER A 164 15.33 -21.17 -5.62
N ASN A 165 14.68 -22.15 -6.25
CA ASN A 165 15.35 -23.25 -6.93
C ASN A 165 15.87 -22.91 -8.35
N GLY A 166 15.64 -21.67 -8.80
CA GLY A 166 16.05 -21.15 -10.12
C GLY A 166 15.03 -21.37 -11.25
N ASP A 167 13.88 -22.01 -11.00
CA ASP A 167 12.86 -22.20 -12.02
C ASP A 167 12.01 -20.94 -12.21
N ILE A 168 11.68 -20.64 -13.46
CA ILE A 168 10.66 -19.64 -13.80
C ILE A 168 9.32 -20.33 -13.99
N VAL A 169 8.33 -19.96 -13.18
CA VAL A 169 6.98 -20.52 -13.20
C VAL A 169 5.97 -19.47 -13.63
N GLU A 170 5.18 -19.82 -14.64
CA GLU A 170 3.97 -19.09 -15.01
C GLU A 170 2.79 -19.59 -14.18
N CYS A 171 2.06 -18.67 -13.56
CA CYS A 171 0.89 -19.01 -12.75
C CYS A 171 -0.30 -18.08 -13.02
N SER A 172 -1.49 -18.62 -12.81
CA SER A 172 -2.79 -18.02 -13.04
C SER A 172 -3.82 -18.64 -12.08
N ASP A 173 -5.09 -18.27 -12.21
CA ASP A 173 -6.20 -18.93 -11.49
C ASP A 173 -6.36 -20.42 -11.83
N THR A 174 -5.81 -20.87 -12.95
CA THR A 174 -5.95 -22.21 -13.52
C THR A 174 -4.63 -23.00 -13.57
N SER A 175 -3.49 -22.35 -13.36
CA SER A 175 -2.15 -22.95 -13.33
C SER A 175 -1.40 -22.51 -12.08
N HIS A 176 -0.95 -23.45 -11.25
CA HIS A 176 -0.34 -23.16 -9.95
C HIS A 176 -1.18 -22.16 -9.11
N SER A 177 -2.48 -22.41 -9.02
CA SER A 177 -3.48 -21.47 -8.50
C SER A 177 -3.21 -21.00 -7.07
N ASP A 178 -2.67 -21.87 -6.22
CA ASP A 178 -2.31 -21.51 -4.85
C ASP A 178 -1.07 -20.58 -4.79
N LEU A 179 -0.06 -20.84 -5.62
CA LEU A 179 1.10 -19.95 -5.78
C LEU A 179 0.66 -18.59 -6.36
N PHE A 180 -0.20 -18.62 -7.37
CA PHE A 180 -0.77 -17.41 -7.97
C PHE A 180 -1.49 -16.57 -6.91
N ASN A 181 -2.44 -17.15 -6.18
CA ASN A 181 -3.22 -16.43 -5.17
C ASN A 181 -2.34 -15.91 -4.03
N ALA A 182 -1.42 -16.71 -3.51
CA ALA A 182 -0.47 -16.27 -2.49
C ALA A 182 0.38 -15.08 -2.98
N THR A 183 0.72 -15.06 -4.27
CA THR A 183 1.54 -14.00 -4.87
C THR A 183 0.77 -12.68 -5.02
N LEU A 184 -0.55 -12.72 -5.17
CA LEU A 184 -1.41 -11.53 -5.25
C LEU A 184 -1.42 -10.66 -3.99
N CYS A 185 -0.91 -11.18 -2.86
CA CYS A 185 -0.52 -10.42 -1.67
C CYS A 185 0.73 -11.08 -1.05
N SER A 186 1.82 -11.10 -1.83
CA SER A 186 3.00 -11.91 -1.51
C SER A 186 3.83 -11.42 -0.33
N LEU A 187 3.71 -10.14 0.05
CA LEU A 187 4.67 -9.45 0.92
C LEU A 187 6.13 -9.57 0.46
N GLY A 188 6.39 -10.01 -0.79
CA GLY A 188 7.71 -10.31 -1.34
C GLY A 188 8.33 -11.63 -0.87
N ALA A 189 7.52 -12.62 -0.43
CA ALA A 189 7.99 -13.90 0.10
C ALA A 189 7.72 -15.13 -0.79
N THR A 190 6.97 -14.99 -1.89
CA THR A 190 6.59 -16.13 -2.75
C THR A 190 7.55 -16.37 -3.92
N GLY A 191 8.57 -15.53 -4.08
CA GLY A 191 9.46 -15.49 -5.23
C GLY A 191 9.66 -14.09 -5.79
N VAL A 192 10.51 -13.96 -6.82
CA VAL A 192 10.69 -12.69 -7.54
C VAL A 192 9.70 -12.64 -8.70
N ILE A 193 8.72 -11.73 -8.61
CA ILE A 193 7.80 -11.48 -9.74
C ILE A 193 8.60 -10.87 -10.89
N LEU A 194 8.50 -11.42 -12.09
CA LEU A 194 9.20 -10.93 -13.28
C LEU A 194 8.25 -10.17 -14.21
N THR A 195 7.13 -10.79 -14.57
CA THR A 195 6.09 -10.20 -15.44
C THR A 195 4.70 -10.37 -14.84
N ILE A 196 3.80 -9.45 -15.19
CA ILE A 196 2.41 -9.43 -14.70
C ILE A 196 1.50 -9.10 -15.88
N THR A 197 0.43 -9.87 -16.06
CA THR A 197 -0.66 -9.55 -16.99
C THR A 197 -1.91 -9.12 -16.23
N LEU A 198 -2.45 -7.95 -16.55
CA LEU A 198 -3.62 -7.34 -15.90
C LEU A 198 -4.77 -7.18 -16.89
N SER A 199 -6.00 -7.38 -16.44
CA SER A 199 -7.18 -6.85 -17.12
C SER A 199 -7.34 -5.36 -16.90
N VAL A 200 -7.73 -4.65 -17.94
CA VAL A 200 -7.94 -3.20 -17.96
C VAL A 200 -9.30 -2.84 -18.53
N ASP A 201 -9.74 -1.61 -18.29
CA ASP A 201 -10.99 -1.06 -18.83
C ASP A 201 -10.70 -0.30 -20.14
N GLU A 202 -11.76 0.00 -20.90
CA GLU A 202 -11.72 1.06 -21.91
C GLU A 202 -11.35 2.39 -21.27
N LYS A 203 -10.68 3.27 -22.01
CA LYS A 203 -10.32 4.60 -21.51
C LYS A 203 -11.56 5.37 -21.08
N PHE A 204 -11.48 5.99 -19.90
CA PHE A 204 -12.51 6.88 -19.37
C PHE A 204 -11.88 8.06 -18.63
N ASN A 205 -12.58 9.21 -18.66
CA ASN A 205 -12.32 10.31 -17.75
C ASN A 205 -13.18 10.14 -16.49
N LEU A 206 -12.85 10.87 -15.44
CA LEU A 206 -13.65 10.94 -14.23
C LEU A 206 -14.12 12.36 -13.98
N HIS A 207 -15.42 12.52 -13.74
CA HIS A 207 -16.01 13.72 -13.18
C HIS A 207 -16.09 13.57 -11.66
N GLU A 208 -15.21 14.24 -10.93
CA GLU A 208 -15.19 14.29 -9.47
C GLU A 208 -15.96 15.51 -8.97
N ILE A 209 -16.88 15.27 -8.03
CA ILE A 209 -17.62 16.29 -7.29
C ILE A 209 -17.27 16.12 -5.81
N VAL A 210 -16.80 17.19 -5.18
CA VAL A 210 -16.43 17.25 -3.76
C VAL A 210 -17.42 18.14 -3.03
N MET A 211 -18.03 17.60 -1.97
CA MET A 211 -19.01 18.31 -1.14
C MET A 211 -18.57 18.32 0.33
N PRO A 212 -18.52 19.49 0.98
CA PRO A 212 -18.31 19.57 2.42
C PRO A 212 -19.60 19.24 3.17
N LEU A 213 -19.49 18.39 4.19
CA LEU A 213 -20.55 18.01 5.11
C LEU A 213 -20.03 18.18 6.54
N SER A 214 -20.93 18.36 7.52
CA SER A 214 -20.55 18.14 8.91
C SER A 214 -20.42 16.64 9.19
N PHE A 215 -19.65 16.25 10.20
CA PHE A 215 -19.60 14.85 10.64
C PHE A 215 -20.98 14.36 11.06
N ASP A 216 -21.75 15.21 11.73
CA ASP A 216 -23.08 14.84 12.24
C ASP A 216 -24.08 14.62 11.09
N ASP A 217 -24.02 15.43 10.02
CA ASP A 217 -24.83 15.21 8.79
C ASP A 217 -24.36 13.97 8.01
N TYR A 218 -23.04 13.73 7.97
CA TYR A 218 -22.48 12.57 7.31
C TYR A 218 -22.88 11.26 8.01
N MET A 219 -23.01 11.31 9.35
CA MET A 219 -23.33 10.18 10.22
C MET A 219 -24.78 10.20 10.75
N SER A 220 -25.67 10.97 10.12
CA SER A 220 -27.07 11.20 10.55
C SER A 220 -27.82 9.93 10.97
N SER A 221 -27.71 8.88 10.16
CA SER A 221 -28.15 7.52 10.47
C SER A 221 -27.24 6.49 9.81
N GLU A 222 -27.25 5.25 10.29
CA GLU A 222 -26.47 4.15 9.69
C GLU A 222 -26.89 3.88 8.24
N ALA A 223 -28.20 3.99 7.93
CA ALA A 223 -28.73 3.78 6.59
C ALA A 223 -28.27 4.87 5.61
N GLU A 224 -28.41 6.15 5.97
CA GLU A 224 -27.95 7.27 5.13
C GLU A 224 -26.44 7.24 4.94
N TRP A 225 -25.68 6.97 6.01
CA TRP A 225 -24.23 6.82 5.93
C TRP A 225 -23.83 5.71 4.93
N LEU A 226 -24.52 4.57 4.98
CA LEU A 226 -24.25 3.47 4.06
C LEU A 226 -24.60 3.84 2.62
N GLU A 227 -25.76 4.47 2.40
CA GLU A 227 -26.23 4.90 1.08
C GLU A 227 -25.24 5.84 0.38
N ARG A 228 -24.56 6.71 1.13
CA ARG A 228 -23.53 7.61 0.58
C ARG A 228 -22.46 6.88 -0.21
N TRP A 229 -22.08 5.65 0.17
CA TRP A 229 -21.08 4.88 -0.56
C TRP A 229 -21.56 4.31 -1.90
N TYR A 230 -22.88 4.29 -2.14
CA TYR A 230 -23.52 3.82 -3.37
C TYR A 230 -23.94 4.95 -4.32
N THR A 231 -23.77 6.21 -3.91
CA THR A 231 -24.17 7.38 -4.70
C THR A 231 -23.36 7.59 -5.98
N ALA A 232 -22.13 7.08 -6.04
CA ALA A 232 -21.27 7.13 -7.20
C ALA A 232 -20.41 5.86 -7.31
N PRO A 233 -19.86 5.52 -8.49
CA PRO A 233 -18.97 4.37 -8.66
C PRO A 233 -17.71 4.42 -7.77
N PHE A 234 -17.16 5.62 -7.58
CA PHE A 234 -15.98 5.86 -6.77
C PHE A 234 -16.30 6.93 -5.72
N VAL A 235 -16.26 6.56 -4.45
CA VAL A 235 -16.56 7.45 -3.33
C VAL A 235 -15.40 7.40 -2.33
N LYS A 236 -14.92 8.57 -1.91
CA LYS A 236 -13.91 8.73 -0.84
C LYS A 236 -14.31 9.87 0.09
N ALA A 237 -13.92 9.80 1.35
CA ALA A 237 -14.15 10.86 2.31
C ALA A 237 -12.85 11.25 3.01
N PHE A 238 -12.59 12.56 3.10
CA PHE A 238 -11.55 13.11 3.95
C PHE A 238 -12.18 13.71 5.20
N TRP A 239 -11.72 13.25 6.35
CA TRP A 239 -12.28 13.63 7.63
C TRP A 239 -11.32 14.52 8.42
N VAL A 240 -11.82 15.66 8.88
CA VAL A 240 -11.12 16.60 9.77
C VAL A 240 -11.89 16.68 11.09
N PRO A 241 -11.62 15.79 12.07
CA PRO A 241 -12.43 15.64 13.29
C PRO A 241 -12.58 16.93 14.09
N GLN A 242 -11.49 17.67 14.30
CA GLN A 242 -11.47 18.90 15.09
C GLN A 242 -12.21 20.08 14.43
N ALA A 243 -12.51 19.98 13.14
CA ALA A 243 -13.33 20.95 12.40
C ALA A 243 -14.78 20.46 12.23
N ASN A 244 -15.14 19.30 12.80
CA ASN A 244 -16.41 18.60 12.57
C ASN A 244 -16.73 18.41 11.07
N GLY A 245 -15.71 18.27 10.22
CA GLY A 245 -15.85 18.37 8.77
C GLY A 245 -15.53 17.07 8.03
N ILE A 246 -16.39 16.69 7.08
CA ILE A 246 -16.21 15.61 6.12
C ILE A 246 -16.22 16.20 4.71
N SER A 247 -15.15 15.99 3.95
CA SER A 247 -15.09 16.29 2.53
C SER A 247 -15.43 15.02 1.75
N LEU A 248 -16.65 14.91 1.24
CA LEU A 248 -17.14 13.75 0.49
C LEU A 248 -16.88 13.95 -1.00
N SER A 249 -16.04 13.11 -1.59
CA SER A 249 -15.77 13.08 -3.03
C SER A 249 -16.53 11.93 -3.69
N GLN A 250 -17.23 12.25 -4.77
CA GLN A 250 -17.98 11.36 -5.62
C GLN A 250 -17.47 11.49 -7.06
N SER A 251 -16.98 10.41 -7.65
CA SER A 251 -16.49 10.42 -9.02
C SER A 251 -17.29 9.50 -9.94
N TYR A 252 -17.66 10.03 -11.10
CA TYR A 252 -18.44 9.37 -12.14
C TYR A 252 -17.60 9.18 -13.40
N LYS A 253 -17.74 8.05 -14.09
CA LYS A 253 -17.15 7.90 -15.43
C LYS A 253 -17.75 8.97 -16.35
N SER A 254 -16.88 9.68 -17.06
CA SER A 254 -17.24 10.80 -17.94
C SER A 254 -16.48 10.71 -19.26
N PHE A 255 -17.07 11.29 -20.29
CA PHE A 255 -16.48 11.47 -21.61
C PHE A 255 -16.42 12.95 -22.02
N SER A 256 -16.70 13.84 -21.06
CA SER A 256 -16.59 15.29 -21.25
C SER A 256 -15.14 15.76 -21.26
N ASP A 257 -14.94 17.00 -21.74
CA ASP A 257 -13.66 17.68 -21.74
C ASP A 257 -13.13 17.94 -20.32
N VAL A 258 -11.80 18.03 -20.22
CA VAL A 258 -11.08 18.28 -18.97
C VAL A 258 -11.34 19.70 -18.46
N PHE A 259 -11.72 19.84 -17.19
CA PHE A 259 -11.86 21.15 -16.52
C PHE A 259 -11.72 21.01 -14.99
N SER A 260 -11.52 22.13 -14.29
CA SER A 260 -11.54 22.18 -12.83
C SER A 260 -12.09 23.53 -12.33
N THR A 261 -12.83 23.51 -11.22
CA THR A 261 -13.48 24.69 -10.62
C THR A 261 -12.96 25.02 -9.20
N GLY A 262 -11.97 24.29 -8.70
CA GLY A 262 -11.46 24.43 -7.34
C GLY A 262 -10.57 25.65 -7.09
N ASN A 263 -10.53 26.13 -5.85
CA ASN A 263 -9.64 27.21 -5.42
C ASN A 263 -8.21 26.72 -5.16
N THR A 264 -7.39 26.68 -6.20
CA THR A 264 -6.00 26.20 -6.13
C THR A 264 -5.08 27.14 -5.37
N LEU A 265 -5.31 28.46 -5.45
CA LEU A 265 -4.44 29.47 -4.84
C LEU A 265 -4.49 29.42 -3.31
N GLY A 266 -5.68 29.31 -2.71
CA GLY A 266 -5.83 29.23 -1.26
C GLY A 266 -5.17 27.98 -0.68
N GLY A 267 -5.35 26.82 -1.33
CA GLY A 267 -4.72 25.57 -0.91
C GLY A 267 -3.19 25.62 -1.05
N PHE A 268 -2.69 26.21 -2.13
CA PHE A 268 -1.25 26.43 -2.33
C PHE A 268 -0.65 27.33 -1.23
N LEU A 269 -1.28 28.47 -0.92
CA LEU A 269 -0.79 29.35 0.13
C LEU A 269 -0.80 28.66 1.50
N PHE A 270 -1.84 27.88 1.80
CA PHE A 270 -1.90 27.12 3.05
C PHE A 270 -0.81 26.04 3.13
N SER A 271 -0.50 25.35 2.03
CA SER A 271 0.56 24.32 2.03
C SER A 271 1.94 24.91 2.33
N LEU A 272 2.21 26.17 1.94
CA LEU A 272 3.44 26.89 2.28
C LEU A 272 3.57 27.16 3.79
N VAL A 273 2.48 27.48 4.48
CA VAL A 273 2.49 27.81 5.93
C VAL A 273 2.18 26.59 6.82
N LEU A 274 1.77 25.47 6.25
CA LEU A 274 1.43 24.26 6.97
C LEU A 274 2.63 23.67 7.74
N GLN A 275 3.81 23.59 7.11
CA GLN A 275 5.01 23.04 7.77
C GLN A 275 5.43 23.84 9.01
N PRO A 276 5.54 25.20 8.97
CA PRO A 276 5.77 25.99 10.17
C PRO A 276 4.73 25.73 11.28
N LEU A 277 3.44 25.70 10.94
CA LEU A 277 2.37 25.48 11.91
C LEU A 277 2.47 24.10 12.57
N LEU A 278 2.73 23.05 11.80
CA LEU A 278 2.93 21.70 12.30
C LEU A 278 4.19 21.60 13.17
N LEU A 279 5.25 22.34 12.85
CA LEU A 279 6.44 22.41 13.69
C LEU A 279 6.15 23.07 15.03
N VAL A 280 5.35 24.14 15.06
CA VAL A 280 4.91 24.75 16.32
C VAL A 280 4.01 23.79 17.11
N LYS A 281 3.08 23.09 16.44
CA LYS A 281 2.19 22.10 17.06
C LYS A 281 2.98 21.02 17.79
N LYS A 282 4.10 20.56 17.22
CA LYS A 282 4.99 19.58 17.86
C LYS A 282 5.37 19.97 19.29
N TYR A 283 5.57 21.27 19.56
CA TYR A 283 5.92 21.78 20.88
C TYR A 283 4.72 22.32 21.67
N ILE A 284 3.68 22.79 20.98
CA ILE A 284 2.47 23.36 21.58
C ILE A 284 1.24 22.66 20.98
N PRO A 285 0.88 21.43 21.43
CA PRO A 285 -0.21 20.67 20.83
C PRO A 285 -1.58 21.37 20.83
N MET A 286 -1.79 22.33 21.76
CA MET A 286 -3.04 23.10 21.88
C MET A 286 -3.40 23.89 20.63
N ILE A 287 -2.47 24.15 19.70
CA ILE A 287 -2.78 24.84 18.44
C ILE A 287 -3.41 23.91 17.39
N ALA A 288 -3.45 22.59 17.63
CA ALA A 288 -3.97 21.63 16.66
C ALA A 288 -5.37 21.98 16.12
N PRO A 289 -6.36 22.37 16.95
CA PRO A 289 -7.69 22.75 16.45
C PRO A 289 -7.63 23.95 15.49
N LEU A 290 -6.76 24.94 15.74
CA LEU A 290 -6.58 26.08 14.83
C LEU A 290 -6.07 25.59 13.47
N ILE A 291 -5.03 24.75 13.45
CA ILE A 291 -4.47 24.22 12.19
C ILE A 291 -5.51 23.40 11.43
N SER A 292 -6.26 22.54 12.13
CA SER A 292 -7.35 21.75 11.54
C SER A 292 -8.46 22.60 10.95
N ASN A 293 -8.85 23.70 11.61
CA ASN A 293 -9.85 24.63 11.09
C ASN A 293 -9.34 25.43 9.88
N LEU A 294 -8.05 25.81 9.86
CA LEU A 294 -7.44 26.42 8.67
C LEU A 294 -7.39 25.42 7.50
N ALA A 295 -6.98 24.18 7.76
CA ALA A 295 -6.98 23.13 6.74
C ALA A 295 -8.38 22.84 6.20
N TRP A 296 -9.38 22.80 7.08
CA TRP A 296 -10.78 22.72 6.66
C TRP A 296 -11.14 23.89 5.75
N ARG A 297 -10.85 25.13 6.15
CA ARG A 297 -11.18 26.33 5.36
C ARG A 297 -10.52 26.35 3.97
N TYR A 298 -9.26 25.92 3.87
CA TYR A 298 -8.46 26.13 2.65
C TYR A 298 -8.21 24.89 1.79
N LEU A 299 -8.38 23.68 2.33
CA LEU A 299 -8.13 22.43 1.60
C LEU A 299 -9.36 21.54 1.44
N PHE A 300 -10.18 21.38 2.49
CA PHE A 300 -11.18 20.29 2.53
C PHE A 300 -12.65 20.75 2.55
N GLY A 301 -12.92 21.94 3.06
CA GLY A 301 -14.26 22.45 3.39
C GLY A 301 -14.92 23.26 2.27
N SER A 302 -14.44 23.14 1.03
CA SER A 302 -14.99 23.84 -0.12
C SER A 302 -15.62 22.86 -1.11
N TYR A 303 -16.74 23.26 -1.70
CA TYR A 303 -17.28 22.58 -2.87
C TYR A 303 -16.30 22.73 -4.04
N SER A 304 -16.09 21.65 -4.79
CA SER A 304 -15.35 21.72 -6.05
C SER A 304 -15.79 20.60 -6.98
N GLN A 305 -15.61 20.82 -8.27
CA GLN A 305 -15.79 19.79 -9.28
C GLN A 305 -14.67 19.87 -10.32
N ARG A 306 -14.26 18.71 -10.84
CA ARG A 306 -13.28 18.60 -11.93
C ARG A 306 -13.57 17.39 -12.81
N VAL A 307 -13.26 17.51 -14.09
CA VAL A 307 -13.15 16.38 -15.02
C VAL A 307 -11.70 16.26 -15.44
N ASP A 308 -11.12 15.08 -15.32
CA ASP A 308 -9.75 14.79 -15.76
C ASP A 308 -9.64 13.30 -16.17
N LYS A 309 -8.49 12.91 -16.72
CA LYS A 309 -8.15 11.51 -16.95
C LYS A 309 -8.33 10.71 -15.66
N SER A 310 -8.79 9.46 -15.77
CA SER A 310 -9.11 8.62 -14.61
C SER A 310 -7.99 8.57 -13.58
N PHE A 311 -6.75 8.35 -14.02
CA PHE A 311 -5.59 8.28 -13.12
C PHE A 311 -5.25 9.61 -12.43
N ASN A 312 -5.49 10.76 -13.07
CA ASN A 312 -5.30 12.09 -12.46
C ASN A 312 -6.33 12.38 -11.35
N VAL A 313 -7.53 11.80 -11.47
CA VAL A 313 -8.58 11.93 -10.43
C VAL A 313 -8.36 10.92 -9.30
N PHE A 314 -7.93 9.70 -9.62
CA PHE A 314 -7.62 8.68 -8.61
C PHE A 314 -6.39 9.04 -7.77
N ASN A 315 -5.34 9.57 -8.39
CA ASN A 315 -4.12 9.94 -7.67
C ASN A 315 -4.29 11.22 -6.87
N MET A 316 -3.47 11.35 -5.84
CA MET A 316 -3.47 12.44 -4.88
C MET A 316 -2.02 12.84 -4.61
N ASP A 317 -1.77 14.13 -4.44
CA ASP A 317 -0.50 14.59 -3.91
C ASP A 317 -0.43 14.23 -2.41
N CYS A 318 0.58 13.45 -2.03
CA CYS A 318 0.82 13.10 -0.63
C CYS A 318 1.32 14.29 0.19
N GLY A 319 1.77 15.37 -0.47
CA GLY A 319 2.25 16.58 0.14
C GLY A 319 3.49 16.33 1.01
N LEU A 320 3.31 16.41 2.33
CA LEU A 320 4.41 16.36 3.28
C LEU A 320 4.76 14.91 3.65
N LEU A 321 6.03 14.68 3.98
CA LEU A 321 6.48 13.41 4.57
C LEU A 321 5.66 13.13 5.83
N GLN A 322 5.25 11.87 6.00
CA GLN A 322 4.31 11.51 7.06
C GLN A 322 4.52 10.07 7.55
N TYR A 323 4.32 9.86 8.85
CA TYR A 323 3.96 8.55 9.37
C TYR A 323 2.50 8.27 9.03
N THR A 324 2.16 7.02 8.72
CA THR A 324 0.78 6.65 8.42
C THR A 324 0.52 5.20 8.79
N THR A 325 -0.67 4.96 9.33
CA THR A 325 -1.26 3.63 9.50
C THR A 325 -2.64 3.64 8.84
N GLU A 326 -3.06 2.49 8.34
CA GLU A 326 -4.35 2.32 7.69
C GLU A 326 -4.86 0.92 7.94
N TRP A 327 -6.17 0.78 8.16
CA TRP A 327 -6.80 -0.48 8.51
C TRP A 327 -8.11 -0.65 7.75
N SER A 328 -8.40 -1.90 7.36
CA SER A 328 -9.68 -2.33 6.83
C SER A 328 -10.57 -2.82 7.98
N VAL A 329 -11.79 -2.30 8.07
CA VAL A 329 -12.84 -2.74 9.00
C VAL A 329 -14.01 -3.26 8.17
N PRO A 330 -14.64 -4.40 8.52
CA PRO A 330 -15.89 -4.81 7.89
C PRO A 330 -16.88 -3.65 7.77
N LEU A 331 -17.43 -3.41 6.57
CA LEU A 331 -18.29 -2.24 6.34
C LEU A 331 -19.50 -2.21 7.28
N SER A 332 -20.04 -3.39 7.61
CA SER A 332 -21.11 -3.61 8.59
C SER A 332 -20.81 -3.09 10.00
N LYS A 333 -19.54 -2.88 10.33
CA LYS A 333 -19.07 -2.35 11.62
C LYS A 333 -18.53 -0.92 11.50
N GLY A 334 -18.40 -0.41 10.27
CA GLY A 334 -17.77 0.87 9.96
C GLY A 334 -18.47 2.06 10.61
N TYR A 335 -19.81 2.10 10.58
CA TYR A 335 -20.58 3.20 11.17
C TYR A 335 -20.27 3.39 12.66
N LYS A 336 -20.38 2.31 13.45
CA LYS A 336 -20.10 2.33 14.90
C LYS A 336 -18.62 2.63 15.18
N CYS A 337 -17.72 2.10 14.37
CA CYS A 337 -16.29 2.37 14.49
C CYS A 337 -15.97 3.87 14.30
N LEU A 338 -16.57 4.52 13.30
CA LEU A 338 -16.38 5.95 13.05
C LEU A 338 -16.94 6.82 14.18
N LEU A 339 -18.08 6.43 14.79
CA LEU A 339 -18.63 7.11 15.97
C LEU A 339 -17.66 7.05 17.15
N GLU A 340 -17.13 5.86 17.50
CA GLU A 340 -16.17 5.72 18.61
C GLU A 340 -14.86 6.49 18.32
N LEU A 341 -14.37 6.45 17.08
CA LEU A 341 -13.22 7.28 16.67
C LEU A 341 -13.50 8.77 16.89
N ASN A 342 -14.70 9.23 16.56
CA ASN A 342 -15.07 10.65 16.66
C ASN A 342 -15.16 11.14 18.10
N GLU A 343 -15.68 10.33 19.02
CA GLU A 343 -15.72 10.63 20.46
C GLU A 343 -14.34 10.96 21.02
N TRP A 344 -13.30 10.29 20.49
CA TRP A 344 -11.91 10.58 20.85
C TRP A 344 -11.30 11.72 20.03
N LEU A 345 -11.35 11.63 18.70
CA LEU A 345 -10.58 12.49 17.80
C LEU A 345 -10.99 13.96 17.84
N LYS A 346 -12.25 14.26 18.20
CA LYS A 346 -12.73 15.64 18.40
C LYS A 346 -11.91 16.41 19.44
N TYR A 347 -11.33 15.71 20.42
CA TYR A 347 -10.58 16.31 21.53
C TYR A 347 -9.10 15.94 21.52
N GLU A 348 -8.64 15.13 20.55
CA GLU A 348 -7.25 14.72 20.45
C GLU A 348 -6.42 15.79 19.76
N ASN A 349 -5.51 16.42 20.50
CA ASN A 349 -4.60 17.44 19.94
C ASN A 349 -3.39 16.82 19.26
N ASP A 350 -3.10 15.55 19.51
CA ASP A 350 -2.00 14.82 18.91
C ASP A 350 -2.44 13.97 17.72
N VAL A 351 -3.41 14.42 16.91
CA VAL A 351 -3.74 13.84 15.60
C VAL A 351 -3.64 14.90 14.50
N ASP A 352 -3.16 14.53 13.31
CA ASP A 352 -3.15 15.42 12.15
C ASP A 352 -4.34 15.09 11.23
N PHE A 353 -4.53 15.91 10.19
CA PHE A 353 -5.60 15.77 9.20
C PHE A 353 -4.99 15.52 7.81
N PRO A 354 -5.80 15.07 6.85
CA PRO A 354 -7.10 14.44 7.05
C PRO A 354 -6.94 12.98 7.48
N LEU A 355 -7.98 12.41 8.09
CA LEU A 355 -8.17 10.96 8.04
C LEU A 355 -8.79 10.62 6.68
N GLU A 356 -8.25 9.60 6.02
CA GLU A 356 -8.75 9.13 4.72
C GLU A 356 -9.68 7.95 4.94
N ILE A 357 -10.89 8.01 4.39
CA ILE A 357 -11.90 6.97 4.51
C ILE A 357 -12.33 6.52 3.11
N ARG A 358 -12.26 5.22 2.87
CA ARG A 358 -12.54 4.61 1.55
C ARG A 358 -13.29 3.30 1.72
N VAL A 359 -14.05 2.90 0.72
CA VAL A 359 -14.69 1.57 0.70
C VAL A 359 -14.17 0.77 -0.50
N ALA A 360 -13.91 -0.51 -0.26
CA ALA A 360 -13.59 -1.47 -1.30
C ALA A 360 -14.38 -2.77 -1.09
N LYS A 361 -14.69 -3.45 -2.20
CA LYS A 361 -15.29 -4.78 -2.21
C LYS A 361 -14.27 -5.82 -1.73
N SER A 362 -14.76 -6.85 -1.05
CA SER A 362 -13.93 -7.99 -0.62
C SER A 362 -13.36 -8.79 -1.79
N ASP A 363 -12.18 -9.36 -1.60
CA ASP A 363 -11.52 -10.30 -2.51
C ASP A 363 -11.36 -11.69 -1.86
N ASP A 364 -10.64 -12.61 -2.49
CA ASP A 364 -10.31 -13.96 -1.97
C ASP A 364 -8.82 -14.25 -1.99
N ILE A 365 -8.00 -13.22 -1.84
CA ILE A 365 -6.54 -13.31 -1.83
C ILE A 365 -6.06 -13.64 -0.43
N PHE A 366 -5.26 -14.69 -0.24
CA PHE A 366 -4.98 -15.33 1.06
C PHE A 366 -4.65 -14.35 2.20
N LEU A 367 -3.74 -13.40 1.94
CA LEU A 367 -3.32 -12.39 2.92
C LEU A 367 -3.94 -11.01 2.72
N SER A 368 -4.90 -10.82 1.81
CA SER A 368 -5.53 -9.51 1.66
C SER A 368 -6.24 -9.09 2.96
N PRO A 369 -6.00 -7.87 3.49
CA PRO A 369 -6.77 -7.35 4.60
C PRO A 369 -8.28 -7.22 4.28
N ALA A 370 -8.65 -7.23 3.01
CA ALA A 370 -10.04 -7.23 2.53
C ALA A 370 -10.51 -8.61 2.04
N ASN A 371 -9.85 -9.71 2.45
CA ASN A 371 -10.31 -11.05 2.11
C ASN A 371 -11.71 -11.30 2.68
N LYS A 372 -12.62 -11.81 1.84
CA LYS A 372 -14.02 -12.12 2.16
C LYS A 372 -14.17 -13.14 3.27
N ILE A 373 -13.21 -14.06 3.42
CA ILE A 373 -13.21 -15.10 4.45
C ILE A 373 -12.63 -14.51 5.73
N THR A 374 -13.43 -14.58 6.80
CA THR A 374 -13.03 -14.16 8.14
C THR A 374 -13.34 -15.27 9.15
N PRO A 375 -12.74 -15.23 10.35
CA PRO A 375 -13.10 -16.14 11.43
C PRO A 375 -14.57 -16.04 11.87
N TYR A 376 -15.24 -14.95 11.50
CA TYR A 376 -16.60 -14.61 11.93
C TYR A 376 -17.64 -14.83 10.82
N GLY A 377 -17.24 -15.39 9.67
CA GLY A 377 -18.08 -15.57 8.49
C GLY A 377 -17.53 -14.84 7.27
N GLN A 378 -18.44 -14.49 6.35
CA GLN A 378 -18.07 -13.77 5.13
C GLN A 378 -18.39 -12.28 5.21
N GLU A 379 -17.46 -11.46 4.75
CA GLU A 379 -17.64 -10.02 4.60
C GLU A 379 -17.63 -9.64 3.13
N SER A 380 -18.53 -8.73 2.73
CA SER A 380 -18.69 -8.33 1.33
C SER A 380 -17.89 -7.08 0.97
N HIS A 381 -17.67 -6.20 1.94
CA HIS A 381 -17.02 -4.91 1.75
C HIS A 381 -16.25 -4.51 3.01
N TYR A 382 -15.24 -3.68 2.82
CA TYR A 382 -14.40 -3.16 3.88
C TYR A 382 -14.32 -1.64 3.79
N LEU A 383 -14.46 -1.00 4.94
CA LEU A 383 -14.16 0.40 5.18
C LEU A 383 -12.67 0.52 5.55
N TRP A 384 -11.91 1.22 4.73
CA TRP A 384 -10.51 1.54 4.97
C TRP A 384 -10.41 2.91 5.63
N ILE A 385 -9.71 2.96 6.77
CA ILE A 385 -9.52 4.18 7.55
C ILE A 385 -8.03 4.40 7.73
N GLY A 386 -7.51 5.47 7.13
CA GLY A 386 -6.13 5.91 7.22
C GLY A 386 -5.98 7.11 8.15
N VAL A 387 -4.97 7.09 9.00
CA VAL A 387 -4.55 8.26 9.78
C VAL A 387 -3.10 8.59 9.46
N ILE A 388 -2.79 9.89 9.47
CA ILE A 388 -1.46 10.39 9.16
C ILE A 388 -0.91 11.24 10.31
N LYS A 389 0.41 11.35 10.30
CA LYS A 389 1.19 12.19 11.19
C LYS A 389 2.31 12.85 10.41
N TYR A 390 2.18 14.15 10.16
CA TYR A 390 3.12 14.89 9.35
C TYR A 390 4.47 15.03 10.04
N LYS A 391 5.53 15.02 9.22
CA LYS A 391 6.92 15.25 9.60
C LYS A 391 7.35 16.62 9.05
N PRO A 392 6.98 17.74 9.71
CA PRO A 392 7.34 19.06 9.22
C PRO A 392 8.87 19.18 9.11
N TYR A 393 9.38 19.59 7.96
CA TYR A 393 10.81 19.63 7.66
C TYR A 393 11.53 18.30 7.95
N ASN A 394 10.85 17.17 7.72
CA ASN A 394 11.33 15.82 8.04
C ASN A 394 11.66 15.59 9.54
N CYS A 395 11.15 16.44 10.44
CA CYS A 395 11.38 16.26 11.88
C CYS A 395 10.66 15.02 12.41
N LYS A 396 11.33 14.29 13.31
CA LYS A 396 10.67 13.25 14.11
C LYS A 396 9.57 13.88 14.99
N VAL A 397 8.40 13.26 15.02
CA VAL A 397 7.24 13.63 15.84
C VAL A 397 6.74 12.42 16.63
N ARG A 398 6.05 12.66 17.75
CA ARG A 398 5.36 11.59 18.47
C ARG A 398 4.14 11.15 17.66
N TYR A 399 4.03 9.85 17.41
CA TYR A 399 2.90 9.28 16.65
C TYR A 399 2.40 7.95 17.24
N ARG A 400 3.28 7.18 17.90
CA ARG A 400 2.98 5.82 18.36
C ARG A 400 1.81 5.74 19.34
N LYS A 401 1.68 6.71 20.25
CA LYS A 401 0.56 6.74 21.22
C LYS A 401 -0.78 6.93 20.50
N THR A 402 -0.85 7.91 19.60
CA THR A 402 -2.03 8.18 18.76
C THR A 402 -2.36 6.98 17.89
N PHE A 403 -1.36 6.42 17.19
CA PHE A 403 -1.57 5.25 16.34
C PHE A 403 -2.04 4.04 17.14
N ARG A 404 -1.44 3.75 18.30
CA ARG A 404 -1.89 2.63 19.15
C ARG A 404 -3.36 2.78 19.56
N LYS A 405 -3.79 3.96 20.01
CA LYS A 405 -5.19 4.19 20.38
C LYS A 405 -6.14 4.07 19.18
N PHE A 406 -5.72 4.59 18.02
CA PHE A 406 -6.46 4.43 16.75
C PHE A 406 -6.62 2.94 16.38
N GLU A 407 -5.51 2.18 16.40
CA GLU A 407 -5.50 0.75 16.12
C GLU A 407 -6.33 -0.05 17.13
N ASP A 408 -6.29 0.30 18.42
CA ASP A 408 -7.07 -0.37 19.47
C ASP A 408 -8.57 -0.22 19.27
N ILE A 409 -9.04 0.94 18.79
CA ILE A 409 -10.45 1.13 18.42
C ILE A 409 -10.80 0.23 17.24
N LEU A 410 -10.01 0.27 16.16
CA LEU A 410 -10.25 -0.53 14.96
C LEU A 410 -10.24 -2.04 15.24
N ARG A 411 -9.39 -2.51 16.16
CA ARG A 411 -9.34 -3.91 16.61
C ARG A 411 -10.68 -4.38 17.19
N LYS A 412 -11.38 -3.55 17.97
CA LYS A 412 -12.70 -3.89 18.53
C LYS A 412 -13.73 -4.20 17.45
N TYR A 413 -13.54 -3.62 16.27
CA TYR A 413 -14.40 -3.80 15.11
C TYR A 413 -13.85 -4.79 14.09
N ASN A 414 -12.99 -5.72 14.51
CA ASN A 414 -12.35 -6.74 13.65
C ASN A 414 -11.44 -6.16 12.55
N GLY A 415 -10.84 -4.99 12.78
CA GLY A 415 -9.96 -4.38 11.81
C GLY A 415 -8.71 -5.22 11.50
N ARG A 416 -8.24 -5.16 10.26
CA ARG A 416 -6.96 -5.71 9.78
C ARG A 416 -6.12 -4.57 9.21
N ALA A 417 -4.81 -4.52 9.48
CA ALA A 417 -3.99 -3.42 8.99
C ALA A 417 -3.60 -3.62 7.53
N HIS A 418 -3.38 -2.49 6.84
CA HIS A 418 -2.80 -2.47 5.51
C HIS A 418 -1.30 -2.80 5.58
N TRP A 419 -0.85 -3.84 4.86
CA TRP A 419 0.54 -4.34 4.91
C TRP A 419 1.62 -3.31 4.55
N ALA A 420 1.32 -2.42 3.60
CA ALA A 420 2.24 -1.34 3.22
C ALA A 420 2.44 -0.27 4.32
N LYS A 421 1.57 -0.18 5.33
CA LYS A 421 1.55 0.92 6.29
C LYS A 421 2.11 0.49 7.65
N HIS A 422 2.36 1.44 8.53
CA HIS A 422 2.74 1.11 9.90
C HIS A 422 1.63 0.32 10.59
N SER A 423 1.99 -0.71 11.35
CA SER A 423 1.04 -1.48 12.16
C SER A 423 1.73 -2.08 13.37
N THR A 424 0.98 -2.19 14.47
CA THR A 424 1.37 -2.95 15.66
C THR A 424 0.75 -4.35 15.73
N GLN A 425 0.19 -4.84 14.62
CA GLN A 425 -0.28 -6.22 14.55
C GLN A 425 0.80 -7.21 14.97
N THR A 426 0.39 -8.23 15.73
CA THR A 426 1.24 -9.34 16.18
C THR A 426 0.97 -10.61 15.36
N PRO A 427 1.92 -11.58 15.31
CA PRO A 427 1.68 -12.90 14.71
C PRO A 427 0.41 -13.58 15.20
N GLN A 428 0.14 -13.50 16.50
CA GLN A 428 -1.06 -14.07 17.08
C GLN A 428 -2.31 -13.43 16.46
N GLU A 429 -2.37 -12.09 16.42
CA GLU A 429 -3.51 -11.39 15.82
C GLU A 429 -3.64 -11.69 14.32
N VAL A 430 -2.53 -11.88 13.61
CA VAL A 430 -2.57 -12.29 12.19
C VAL A 430 -3.12 -13.71 12.06
N GLY A 431 -2.62 -14.67 12.84
CA GLY A 431 -3.12 -16.05 12.85
C GLY A 431 -4.61 -16.14 13.22
N GLU A 432 -5.06 -15.31 14.15
CA GLU A 432 -6.47 -15.22 14.53
C GLU A 432 -7.31 -14.57 13.42
N LYS A 433 -6.82 -13.55 12.73
CA LYS A 433 -7.62 -12.76 11.77
C LYS A 433 -7.59 -13.26 10.34
N TYR A 434 -6.63 -14.08 9.94
CA TYR A 434 -6.44 -14.53 8.55
C TYR A 434 -6.59 -16.06 8.44
N PRO A 435 -7.81 -16.58 8.17
CA PRO A 435 -8.06 -18.02 8.10
C PRO A 435 -7.25 -18.77 7.04
N LEU A 436 -6.75 -18.06 6.02
CA LEU A 436 -5.95 -18.62 4.93
C LEU A 436 -4.44 -18.47 5.15
N LEU A 437 -4.00 -18.02 6.33
CA LEU A 437 -2.57 -17.86 6.65
C LEU A 437 -1.81 -19.18 6.48
N ASN A 438 -2.32 -20.29 7.01
CA ASN A 438 -1.63 -21.58 6.90
C ASN A 438 -1.47 -22.01 5.43
N LYS A 439 -2.50 -21.79 4.60
CA LYS A 439 -2.42 -22.08 3.17
C LYS A 439 -1.35 -21.24 2.47
N TYR A 440 -1.21 -19.97 2.85
CA TYR A 440 -0.13 -19.11 2.36
C TYR A 440 1.26 -19.59 2.82
N LEU A 441 1.40 -19.99 4.08
CA LEU A 441 2.66 -20.51 4.62
C LEU A 441 3.04 -21.85 3.98
N ASP A 442 2.08 -22.72 3.68
CA ASP A 442 2.29 -23.98 2.97
C ASP A 442 2.82 -23.73 1.56
N VAL A 443 2.32 -22.69 0.86
CA VAL A 443 2.85 -22.27 -0.45
C VAL A 443 4.31 -21.84 -0.34
N ILE A 444 4.64 -20.96 0.62
CA ILE A 444 6.03 -20.54 0.85
C ILE A 444 6.91 -21.78 1.07
N LYS A 445 6.52 -22.66 1.99
CA LYS A 445 7.30 -23.86 2.30
C LYS A 445 7.49 -24.78 1.09
N THR A 446 6.50 -24.87 0.22
CA THR A 446 6.54 -25.73 -0.97
C THR A 446 7.50 -25.19 -2.04
N TYR A 447 7.53 -23.87 -2.24
CA TYR A 447 8.28 -23.24 -3.33
C TYR A 447 9.60 -22.59 -2.90
N ASP A 448 9.82 -22.44 -1.59
CA ASP A 448 11.01 -21.86 -0.98
C ASP A 448 11.31 -22.53 0.39
N GLU A 449 11.69 -23.81 0.34
CA GLU A 449 11.94 -24.66 1.53
C GLU A 449 12.99 -24.06 2.48
N GLU A 450 14.04 -23.45 1.93
CA GLU A 450 15.12 -22.82 2.69
C GLU A 450 14.77 -21.40 3.18
N GLY A 451 13.62 -20.85 2.78
CA GLY A 451 13.15 -19.53 3.18
C GLY A 451 14.02 -18.38 2.67
N MET A 452 14.57 -18.49 1.46
CA MET A 452 15.39 -17.45 0.83
C MET A 452 14.68 -16.09 0.79
N PHE A 453 13.37 -16.05 0.53
CA PHE A 453 12.62 -14.79 0.39
C PHE A 453 12.02 -14.30 1.72
N ILE A 454 12.32 -14.96 2.84
CA ILE A 454 11.82 -14.59 4.16
C ILE A 454 12.70 -13.53 4.78
N ASN A 455 12.17 -12.31 4.87
CA ASN A 455 12.82 -11.21 5.56
C ASN A 455 12.27 -11.02 6.99
N PRO A 456 12.93 -10.20 7.83
CA PRO A 456 12.52 -10.00 9.23
C PRO A 456 11.07 -9.54 9.41
N PHE A 457 10.50 -8.81 8.44
CA PHE A 457 9.08 -8.45 8.49
C PHE A 457 8.17 -9.67 8.43
N VAL A 458 8.38 -10.56 7.46
CA VAL A 458 7.57 -11.76 7.23
C VAL A 458 7.73 -12.73 8.39
N GLU A 459 8.96 -12.94 8.84
CA GLU A 459 9.27 -13.77 10.00
C GLU A 459 8.49 -13.27 11.24
N ARG A 460 8.65 -11.98 11.57
CA ARG A 460 8.02 -11.37 12.75
C ARG A 460 6.51 -11.32 12.70
N HIS A 461 5.87 -11.27 11.53
CA HIS A 461 4.41 -11.08 11.43
C HIS A 461 3.64 -12.33 11.06
N LEU A 462 4.27 -13.29 10.37
CA LEU A 462 3.58 -14.46 9.83
C LEU A 462 4.08 -15.79 10.42
N ILE A 463 5.34 -15.88 10.86
CA ILE A 463 5.98 -17.16 11.20
C ILE A 463 6.27 -17.29 12.70
N SER A 464 6.89 -16.28 13.31
CA SER A 464 7.39 -16.37 14.70
C SER A 464 6.26 -16.62 15.70
N GLU A 465 6.48 -17.58 16.62
CA GLU A 465 5.61 -17.76 17.77
C GLU A 465 5.79 -16.64 18.82
N LYS A 466 4.78 -16.48 19.67
CA LYS A 466 4.53 -15.42 20.67
C LYS A 466 5.72 -14.93 21.52
N ASN A 467 6.80 -15.71 21.65
CA ASN A 467 7.86 -15.52 22.64
C ASN A 467 9.25 -15.22 22.05
N ASP A 468 9.39 -15.07 20.73
CA ASP A 468 10.70 -14.76 20.15
C ASP A 468 10.98 -13.24 20.19
N ASN A 469 11.52 -12.79 21.33
CA ASN A 469 11.85 -11.38 21.58
C ASN A 469 12.89 -10.82 20.59
N ASN A 470 13.71 -11.67 19.95
CA ASN A 470 14.72 -11.26 18.97
C ASN A 470 14.09 -10.66 17.69
N SER A 471 12.87 -11.08 17.32
CA SER A 471 12.18 -10.56 16.12
C SER A 471 11.75 -9.08 16.25
N ARG A 472 11.61 -8.57 17.49
CA ARG A 472 11.33 -7.16 17.76
C ARG A 472 12.58 -6.29 17.67
N ASP A 473 13.76 -6.89 17.69
CA ASP A 473 15.00 -6.14 17.65
C ASP A 473 15.24 -5.47 16.30
N PHE A 474 14.68 -5.99 15.21
CA PHE A 474 14.78 -5.31 13.92
C PHE A 474 14.11 -3.92 13.92
N LYS A 475 13.01 -3.76 14.70
CA LYS A 475 12.43 -2.43 14.94
C LYS A 475 13.29 -1.59 15.89
N SER A 476 14.04 -2.19 16.84
CA SER A 476 14.85 -1.45 17.81
C SER A 476 16.19 -0.98 17.21
N TYR A 477 16.82 -1.78 16.34
CA TYR A 477 18.08 -1.46 15.66
C TYR A 477 17.92 -0.39 14.55
N GLN A 478 16.80 -0.36 13.83
CA GLN A 478 16.56 0.65 12.78
C GLN A 478 15.71 1.84 13.25
N VAL A 479 15.02 1.68 14.38
CA VAL A 479 14.26 2.74 15.03
C VAL A 479 14.79 2.90 16.43
N GLU A 480 16.05 3.38 16.54
CA GLU A 480 16.67 3.63 17.84
C GLU A 480 15.64 4.16 18.83
N SER A 481 15.49 3.32 19.84
CA SER A 481 14.57 3.29 20.93
C SER A 481 14.77 4.47 21.88
N HIS A 482 14.69 5.71 21.40
CA HIS A 482 14.71 6.90 22.25
C HIS A 482 13.76 7.96 21.71
N GLY A 483 12.55 7.98 22.28
CA GLY A 483 11.55 9.01 22.00
C GLY A 483 10.26 8.76 22.76
N PHE A 484 10.31 9.09 24.06
CA PHE A 484 9.22 9.36 25.01
C PHE A 484 7.79 9.38 24.45
#